data_AF-A0A6G3D8B6-F1
#
_entry.id   AF-A0A6G3D8B6-F1
#
_cell.length_a   1.000
_cell.length_b   1.000
_cell.length_c   1.000
_cell.angle_alpha   90.00
_cell.angle_beta   90.00
_cell.angle_gamma   90.00
#
_symmetry.space_group_name_H-M   'P 1'
#
loop_
_entity.id
_entity.type
_entity.pdbx_description
1 polymer ?
#
loop_
_entity_poly.entity_id
_entity_poly.type
_entity_poly.pdbx_seq_one_letter_code
_entity_poly.pdbx_strand_id
1 'polypeptide(L)'
;AALAPSPSATPETLPSSAESAPEAEPEQPASEKPENDGAGGGGDGGDGGGESKKPAKKPDVVPAMNVMLRNATTHMCADIPGRGKGKINGVVQQANCHEEGDNEYWNLEVKYENGGPNGVKLFQIRNVTDQLCMDLGEYGARPEGTGVAEFHCNGTKADNQLWWIDKQASGYYWIRNFASAHKCLNVKGQNGGTETPLNIATCTNTDDQEWDIVRPSKD
;
A
#
# COMPACT_ATOMS: atom_id res chain seq x y z
N ALA A 1 -41.31 38.56 41.18
CA ALA A 1 -42.18 38.12 40.06
C ALA A 1 -41.26 37.52 39.00
N ALA A 2 -41.22 36.20 38.88
CA ALA A 2 -42.01 35.36 37.95
C ALA A 2 -41.34 35.34 36.56
N LEU A 3 -40.51 34.32 36.28
CA LEU A 3 -40.86 33.05 35.60
C LEU A 3 -41.32 33.25 34.15
N ALA A 4 -40.50 32.83 33.18
CA ALA A 4 -40.74 31.60 32.39
C ALA A 4 -39.82 31.52 31.13
N PRO A 5 -39.43 30.31 30.70
CA PRO A 5 -38.52 30.02 29.57
C PRO A 5 -39.27 29.62 28.28
N SER A 6 -38.57 29.49 27.14
CA SER A 6 -39.08 28.84 25.90
C SER A 6 -37.96 28.66 24.85
N PRO A 7 -38.06 27.70 23.91
CA PRO A 7 -38.06 26.26 24.14
C PRO A 7 -37.07 25.49 23.21
N SER A 8 -36.89 24.19 23.50
CA SER A 8 -36.28 23.20 22.59
C SER A 8 -36.97 23.11 21.24
N ALA A 9 -36.19 22.89 20.18
CA ALA A 9 -36.66 22.25 18.95
C ALA A 9 -35.86 20.97 18.70
N THR A 10 -36.59 19.86 18.72
CA THR A 10 -36.23 18.49 18.33
C THR A 10 -36.01 18.35 16.80
N PRO A 11 -35.42 17.22 16.34
CA PRO A 11 -34.84 17.11 15.00
C PRO A 11 -35.89 16.86 13.92
N GLU A 12 -35.73 17.51 12.78
CA GLU A 12 -36.47 17.16 11.56
C GLU A 12 -35.85 15.91 10.93
N THR A 13 -36.64 14.84 10.93
CA THR A 13 -36.52 13.72 10.01
C THR A 13 -37.39 14.02 8.79
N LEU A 14 -36.95 13.58 7.60
CA LEU A 14 -37.72 13.15 6.41
C LEU A 14 -36.83 13.30 5.14
N PRO A 15 -37.05 12.55 4.04
CA PRO A 15 -37.35 11.13 3.94
C PRO A 15 -36.41 10.38 2.97
N SER A 16 -36.41 9.06 3.11
CA SER A 16 -35.96 8.06 2.14
C SER A 16 -36.83 8.06 0.88
N SER A 17 -36.21 8.05 -0.31
CA SER A 17 -36.60 7.25 -1.48
C SER A 17 -35.79 7.65 -2.71
N ALA A 18 -35.04 6.71 -3.28
CA ALA A 18 -35.43 6.05 -4.52
C ALA A 18 -34.30 5.13 -4.99
N GLU A 19 -34.58 3.85 -4.84
CA GLU A 19 -33.94 2.71 -5.46
C GLU A 19 -33.90 2.86 -6.99
N SER A 20 -32.77 2.51 -7.60
CA SER A 20 -32.72 2.19 -9.03
C SER A 20 -31.84 0.96 -9.20
N ALA A 21 -32.51 -0.12 -9.55
CA ALA A 21 -31.97 -1.44 -9.83
C ALA A 21 -31.12 -1.43 -11.13
N PRO A 22 -30.27 -2.45 -11.34
CA PRO A 22 -29.14 -2.40 -12.26
C PRO A 22 -29.53 -2.71 -13.71
N GLU A 23 -28.87 -2.03 -14.64
CA GLU A 23 -28.99 -2.29 -16.08
C GLU A 23 -27.94 -3.31 -16.54
N ALA A 24 -28.35 -4.14 -17.48
CA ALA A 24 -27.85 -5.49 -17.75
C ALA A 24 -26.46 -5.57 -18.43
N GLU A 25 -25.76 -6.63 -18.05
CA GLU A 25 -24.56 -7.19 -18.69
C GLU A 25 -24.93 -7.87 -20.03
N PRO A 26 -24.16 -7.68 -21.11
CA PRO A 26 -24.18 -8.59 -22.24
C PRO A 26 -23.04 -9.63 -22.14
N GLU A 27 -23.44 -10.86 -22.42
CA GLU A 27 -22.72 -12.13 -22.34
C GLU A 27 -21.41 -12.20 -23.16
N GLN A 28 -20.46 -12.97 -22.61
CA GLN A 28 -19.33 -13.53 -23.34
C GLN A 28 -19.79 -14.55 -24.40
N PRO A 29 -18.98 -14.76 -25.45
CA PRO A 29 -18.76 -16.10 -25.96
C PRO A 29 -17.31 -16.56 -25.71
N ALA A 30 -17.18 -17.66 -24.96
CA ALA A 30 -16.16 -18.67 -25.21
C ALA A 30 -16.42 -19.27 -26.61
N SER A 31 -15.52 -19.86 -27.39
CA SER A 31 -14.29 -20.61 -27.14
C SER A 31 -13.68 -20.80 -28.53
N GLU A 32 -12.36 -20.99 -28.67
CA GLU A 32 -11.84 -21.90 -29.70
C GLU A 32 -10.39 -22.28 -29.39
N LYS A 33 -10.17 -23.58 -29.22
CA LYS A 33 -8.90 -24.26 -29.03
C LYS A 33 -8.72 -25.14 -30.26
N PRO A 34 -7.57 -25.16 -30.93
CA PRO A 34 -7.20 -26.29 -31.75
C PRO A 34 -6.27 -27.21 -30.95
N GLU A 35 -6.68 -28.47 -30.87
CA GLU A 35 -5.81 -29.60 -30.62
C GLU A 35 -4.86 -29.78 -31.82
N ASN A 36 -3.62 -30.17 -31.55
CA ASN A 36 -2.85 -30.92 -32.54
C ASN A 36 -2.01 -31.97 -31.79
N ASP A 37 -2.43 -33.22 -31.96
CA ASP A 37 -1.68 -34.42 -31.66
C ASP A 37 -0.60 -34.65 -32.71
N GLY A 38 0.58 -35.13 -32.31
CA GLY A 38 1.61 -35.53 -33.27
C GLY A 38 2.92 -35.98 -32.63
N ALA A 39 2.96 -37.26 -32.26
CA ALA A 39 4.05 -37.98 -31.62
C ALA A 39 5.33 -38.13 -32.48
N GLY A 40 6.46 -38.42 -31.80
CA GLY A 40 7.39 -39.46 -32.29
C GLY A 40 8.91 -39.23 -32.14
N GLY A 41 9.53 -40.00 -31.25
CA GLY A 41 10.94 -40.48 -31.30
C GLY A 41 11.99 -39.53 -30.70
N GLY A 42 12.86 -39.89 -29.74
CA GLY A 42 13.44 -41.19 -29.38
C GLY A 42 14.95 -41.13 -29.63
N GLY A 43 15.79 -41.11 -28.58
CA GLY A 43 17.25 -41.09 -28.74
C GLY A 43 18.05 -40.83 -27.46
N ASP A 44 18.46 -41.93 -26.85
CA ASP A 44 19.39 -42.21 -25.74
C ASP A 44 20.59 -41.28 -25.44
N GLY A 45 20.97 -41.26 -24.15
CA GLY A 45 22.37 -41.29 -23.70
C GLY A 45 22.96 -40.03 -23.06
N GLY A 46 23.37 -40.11 -21.78
CA GLY A 46 24.39 -39.20 -21.25
C GLY A 46 24.36 -38.91 -19.76
N ASP A 47 25.01 -39.77 -18.99
CA ASP A 47 25.45 -39.61 -17.59
C ASP A 47 26.11 -38.24 -17.31
N GLY A 48 25.84 -37.67 -16.12
CA GLY A 48 26.46 -36.42 -15.71
C GLY A 48 25.84 -35.81 -14.46
N GLY A 49 25.93 -36.52 -13.34
CA GLY A 49 25.60 -36.02 -12.01
C GLY A 49 26.43 -34.80 -11.62
N GLY A 50 25.95 -33.62 -12.00
CA GLY A 50 26.34 -32.35 -11.44
C GLY A 50 25.18 -31.80 -10.64
N GLU A 51 25.24 -31.91 -9.32
CA GLU A 51 24.28 -31.29 -8.41
C GLU A 51 24.32 -29.78 -8.66
N SER A 52 23.43 -29.34 -9.56
CA SER A 52 23.28 -27.95 -9.94
C SER A 52 22.78 -27.24 -8.70
N LYS A 53 23.68 -26.59 -7.98
CA LYS A 53 23.33 -25.69 -6.89
C LYS A 53 22.36 -24.67 -7.45
N LYS A 54 21.08 -24.86 -7.13
CA LYS A 54 20.00 -23.95 -7.46
C LYS A 54 20.44 -22.56 -7.01
N PRO A 55 20.39 -21.53 -7.89
CA PRO A 55 20.75 -20.18 -7.48
C PRO A 55 19.90 -19.80 -6.26
N ALA A 56 20.56 -19.31 -5.21
CA ALA A 56 19.88 -18.85 -4.02
C ALA A 56 18.79 -17.84 -4.43
N LYS A 57 17.54 -18.12 -4.09
CA LYS A 57 16.44 -17.20 -4.34
C LYS A 57 16.79 -15.88 -3.63
N LYS A 58 16.76 -14.77 -4.36
CA LYS A 58 16.90 -13.44 -3.75
C LYS A 58 15.82 -13.32 -2.65
N PRO A 59 16.16 -12.80 -1.47
CA PRO A 59 15.19 -12.64 -0.40
C PRO A 59 14.04 -11.74 -0.86
N ASP A 60 12.82 -12.10 -0.49
CA ASP A 60 11.64 -11.28 -0.78
C ASP A 60 11.79 -9.89 -0.15
N VAL A 61 11.32 -8.86 -0.87
CA VAL A 61 11.33 -7.49 -0.36
C VAL A 61 10.28 -7.26 0.75
N VAL A 62 9.24 -8.10 0.81
CA VAL A 62 8.21 -8.12 1.86
C VAL A 62 7.98 -9.58 2.33
N PRO A 63 7.93 -9.88 3.64
CA PRO A 63 7.96 -8.93 4.77
C PRO A 63 9.32 -8.25 4.95
N ALA A 64 9.27 -7.06 5.54
CA ALA A 64 10.45 -6.32 5.95
C ALA A 64 10.19 -5.67 7.30
N MET A 65 11.19 -5.64 8.16
CA MET A 65 11.09 -5.10 9.50
C MET A 65 12.16 -4.04 9.67
N ASN A 66 11.82 -2.99 10.41
CA ASN A 66 12.71 -1.88 10.70
C ASN A 66 13.35 -1.30 9.44
N VAL A 67 12.53 -0.96 8.43
CA VAL A 67 12.99 -0.38 7.16
C VAL A 67 12.62 1.09 7.04
N MET A 68 13.45 1.85 6.34
CA MET A 68 13.06 3.16 5.84
C MET A 68 12.44 3.01 4.45
N LEU A 69 11.39 3.79 4.19
CA LEU A 69 10.84 3.94 2.84
C LEU A 69 11.40 5.22 2.25
N ARG A 70 12.49 5.10 1.48
CA ARG A 70 13.17 6.26 0.90
C ARG A 70 12.63 6.53 -0.50
N ASN A 71 12.11 7.71 -0.75
CA ASN A 71 11.64 8.13 -2.05
C ASN A 71 12.81 8.17 -3.05
N ALA A 72 12.61 7.61 -4.24
CA ALA A 72 13.65 7.50 -5.26
C ALA A 72 13.98 8.86 -5.92
N THR A 73 13.02 9.79 -5.97
CA THR A 73 13.18 11.11 -6.57
C THR A 73 13.77 12.11 -5.58
N THR A 74 13.20 12.22 -4.39
CA THR A 74 13.58 13.25 -3.41
C THR A 74 14.68 12.81 -2.46
N HIS A 75 14.97 11.50 -2.40
CA HIS A 75 15.90 10.87 -1.45
C HIS A 75 15.54 11.05 0.03
N MET A 76 14.34 11.54 0.32
CA MET A 76 13.77 11.66 1.65
C MET A 76 12.99 10.41 2.04
N CYS A 77 12.79 10.21 3.33
CA CYS A 77 12.15 9.03 3.90
C CYS A 77 10.73 9.34 4.36
N ALA A 78 9.83 8.34 4.27
CA ALA A 78 8.51 8.43 4.88
C ALA A 78 8.66 8.54 6.40
N ASP A 79 8.07 9.58 6.96
CA ASP A 79 8.36 10.12 8.28
C ASP A 79 7.06 10.51 8.99
N ILE A 80 7.08 10.53 10.32
CA ILE A 80 6.00 11.09 11.13
C ILE A 80 6.52 12.31 11.89
N PRO A 81 5.77 13.45 11.94
CA PRO A 81 6.31 14.69 12.45
C PRO A 81 6.98 14.62 13.82
N GLY A 82 8.20 15.15 13.91
CA GLY A 82 9.03 15.11 15.12
C GLY A 82 10.02 13.95 15.07
N ARG A 83 10.48 13.47 16.23
CA ARG A 83 11.42 12.32 16.35
C ARG A 83 10.92 11.21 17.28
N GLY A 84 9.71 11.38 17.78
CA GLY A 84 9.12 10.55 18.82
C GLY A 84 7.90 9.80 18.30
N LYS A 85 7.06 9.37 19.24
CA LYS A 85 5.76 8.80 18.87
C LYS A 85 4.90 9.85 18.17
N GLY A 86 4.21 9.42 17.13
CA GLY A 86 3.21 10.21 16.46
C GLY A 86 1.92 10.23 17.27
N LYS A 87 0.80 10.33 16.55
CA LYS A 87 -0.54 10.36 17.15
C LYS A 87 -1.55 9.83 16.16
N ILE A 88 -2.66 9.34 16.68
CA ILE A 88 -3.83 8.98 15.86
C ILE A 88 -4.25 10.19 14.99
N ASN A 89 -4.49 9.93 13.72
CA ASN A 89 -4.75 10.90 12.66
C ASN A 89 -3.61 11.92 12.42
N GLY A 90 -2.40 11.63 12.93
CA GLY A 90 -1.19 12.35 12.58
C GLY A 90 -0.81 12.09 11.13
N VAL A 91 -0.29 13.11 10.45
CA VAL A 91 0.12 13.00 9.05
C VAL A 91 1.38 12.13 8.92
N VAL A 92 1.47 11.36 7.85
CA VAL A 92 2.74 10.83 7.36
C VAL A 92 3.26 11.78 6.29
N GLN A 93 4.51 12.19 6.42
CA GLN A 93 5.18 13.14 5.54
C GLN A 93 6.47 12.52 4.99
N GLN A 94 7.24 13.29 4.22
CA GLN A 94 8.64 12.95 3.96
C GLN A 94 9.58 13.86 4.77
N ALA A 95 10.72 13.32 5.22
CA ALA A 95 11.78 14.08 5.86
C ALA A 95 13.17 13.56 5.47
N ASN A 96 14.23 14.24 5.92
CA ASN A 96 15.59 13.74 5.69
C ASN A 96 15.76 12.40 6.40
N CYS A 97 16.37 11.43 5.71
CA CYS A 97 16.60 10.11 6.29
C CYS A 97 17.65 10.14 7.41
N HIS A 98 17.34 9.55 8.55
CA HIS A 98 18.16 9.42 9.76
C HIS A 98 18.26 7.95 10.20
N GLU A 99 19.48 7.41 10.17
CA GLU A 99 19.70 5.99 10.51
C GLU A 99 19.58 5.69 12.02
N GLU A 100 19.57 6.71 12.89
CA GLU A 100 19.54 6.51 14.35
C GLU A 100 18.49 7.38 15.04
N GLY A 101 17.74 6.75 15.95
CA GLY A 101 16.90 7.45 16.94
C GLY A 101 15.82 8.33 16.32
N ASP A 102 15.25 7.91 15.19
CA ASP A 102 14.15 8.59 14.54
C ASP A 102 12.93 7.68 14.32
N ASN A 103 11.82 8.29 13.94
CA ASN A 103 10.50 7.68 13.86
C ASN A 103 10.06 7.35 12.42
N GLU A 104 10.99 7.33 11.48
CA GLU A 104 10.80 7.00 10.06
C GLU A 104 11.02 5.51 9.72
N TYR A 105 11.13 4.67 10.74
CA TYR A 105 11.25 3.22 10.59
C TYR A 105 9.88 2.56 10.56
N TRP A 106 9.70 1.65 9.59
CA TRP A 106 8.45 0.96 9.32
C TRP A 106 8.63 -0.56 9.27
N ASN A 107 7.58 -1.27 9.65
CA ASN A 107 7.41 -2.71 9.45
C ASN A 107 6.39 -2.95 8.34
N LEU A 108 6.80 -3.69 7.30
CA LEU A 108 5.93 -4.19 6.24
C LEU A 108 5.42 -5.56 6.65
N GLU A 109 4.33 -5.56 7.40
CA GLU A 109 3.76 -6.73 8.06
C GLU A 109 2.74 -7.42 7.17
N VAL A 110 3.08 -8.60 6.65
CA VAL A 110 2.19 -9.38 5.78
C VAL A 110 0.94 -9.80 6.55
N LYS A 111 -0.23 -9.50 5.98
CA LYS A 111 -1.55 -9.88 6.49
C LYS A 111 -2.20 -10.99 5.66
N TYR A 112 -1.91 -11.01 4.35
CA TYR A 112 -2.43 -12.01 3.43
C TYR A 112 -1.33 -12.41 2.44
N GLU A 113 -0.88 -13.67 2.48
CA GLU A 113 0.23 -14.15 1.63
C GLU A 113 -0.08 -14.10 0.13
N ASN A 114 -1.34 -14.37 -0.26
CA ASN A 114 -1.77 -14.38 -1.67
C ASN A 114 -3.00 -13.49 -1.88
N GLY A 115 -3.05 -12.35 -1.18
CA GLY A 115 -4.27 -11.55 -1.06
C GLY A 115 -4.49 -10.50 -2.14
N GLY A 116 -3.42 -10.09 -2.84
CA GLY A 116 -3.40 -8.99 -3.80
C GLY A 116 -3.46 -9.43 -5.27
N PRO A 117 -3.37 -8.48 -6.20
CA PRO A 117 -3.35 -8.76 -7.64
C PRO A 117 -2.28 -9.79 -8.01
N ASN A 118 -2.62 -10.76 -8.87
CA ASN A 118 -1.73 -11.84 -9.28
C ASN A 118 -1.15 -12.68 -8.10
N GLY A 119 -1.85 -12.71 -6.96
CA GLY A 119 -1.42 -13.47 -5.78
C GLY A 119 -0.26 -12.83 -5.01
N VAL A 120 0.02 -11.53 -5.19
CA VAL A 120 1.03 -10.84 -4.37
C VAL A 120 0.57 -10.72 -2.91
N LYS A 121 1.56 -10.59 -2.01
CA LYS A 121 1.31 -10.36 -0.57
C LYS A 121 0.62 -9.01 -0.36
N LEU A 122 -0.38 -8.99 0.51
CA LEU A 122 -0.89 -7.75 1.11
C LEU A 122 -0.27 -7.58 2.50
N PHE A 123 0.20 -6.39 2.79
CA PHE A 123 0.79 -6.02 4.07
C PHE A 123 0.21 -4.72 4.59
N GLN A 124 0.32 -4.51 5.89
CA GLN A 124 0.14 -3.20 6.51
C GLN A 124 1.53 -2.57 6.76
N ILE A 125 1.59 -1.25 6.81
CA ILE A 125 2.82 -0.50 7.06
C ILE A 125 2.72 0.08 8.46
N ARG A 126 3.39 -0.54 9.43
CA ARG A 126 3.33 -0.13 10.85
C ARG A 126 4.57 0.66 11.24
N ASN A 127 4.39 1.83 11.83
CA ASN A 127 5.47 2.62 12.42
C ASN A 127 6.12 1.86 13.58
N VAL A 128 7.45 1.80 13.59
CA VAL A 128 8.20 1.08 14.64
C VAL A 128 8.11 1.79 15.99
N THR A 129 8.09 3.12 16.00
CA THR A 129 8.18 3.93 17.23
C THR A 129 6.87 3.96 18.02
N ASP A 130 5.72 4.10 17.36
CA ASP A 130 4.43 4.23 18.04
C ASP A 130 3.42 3.09 17.79
N GLN A 131 3.74 2.17 16.88
CA GLN A 131 2.92 1.01 16.54
C GLN A 131 1.59 1.33 15.82
N LEU A 132 1.42 2.54 15.28
CA LEU A 132 0.32 2.89 14.39
C LEU A 132 0.61 2.47 12.94
N CYS A 133 -0.43 2.38 12.13
CA CYS A 133 -0.35 1.97 10.72
C CYS A 133 -0.66 3.11 9.77
N MET A 134 -0.01 3.12 8.59
CA MET A 134 -0.37 4.01 7.48
C MET A 134 -1.81 3.72 7.02
N ASP A 135 -2.65 4.74 7.13
CA ASP A 135 -4.10 4.72 7.00
C ASP A 135 -4.55 5.92 6.13
N LEU A 136 -5.72 5.81 5.49
CA LEU A 136 -6.25 6.84 4.58
C LEU A 136 -7.50 7.56 5.14
N GLY A 137 -7.75 7.40 6.43
CA GLY A 137 -8.96 7.80 7.14
C GLY A 137 -10.17 6.99 6.70
N GLU A 138 -11.15 6.86 7.60
CA GLU A 138 -12.39 6.11 7.36
C GLU A 138 -12.13 4.64 6.94
N TYR A 139 -13.17 3.91 6.57
CA TYR A 139 -13.06 2.56 6.02
C TYR A 139 -13.12 2.57 4.48
N GLY A 140 -12.63 1.49 3.87
CA GLY A 140 -12.74 1.26 2.43
C GLY A 140 -11.97 2.25 1.55
N ALA A 141 -12.16 2.12 0.24
CA ALA A 141 -11.45 2.89 -0.78
C ALA A 141 -11.55 4.41 -0.57
N ARG A 142 -10.45 5.12 -0.80
CA ARG A 142 -10.38 6.58 -0.69
C ARG A 142 -10.01 7.22 -2.04
N PRO A 143 -10.47 8.45 -2.32
CA PRO A 143 -10.19 9.11 -3.59
C PRO A 143 -8.72 9.52 -3.70
N GLU A 144 -8.31 9.82 -4.93
CA GLU A 144 -7.02 10.46 -5.19
C GLU A 144 -6.84 11.75 -4.39
N GLY A 145 -5.61 12.03 -3.97
CA GLY A 145 -5.30 13.19 -3.15
C GLY A 145 -5.51 12.97 -1.65
N THR A 146 -6.14 11.86 -1.24
CA THR A 146 -6.31 11.52 0.17
C THR A 146 -4.94 11.42 0.85
N GLY A 147 -4.76 12.20 1.91
CA GLY A 147 -3.53 12.21 2.70
C GLY A 147 -3.34 10.89 3.44
N VAL A 148 -2.09 10.50 3.62
CA VAL A 148 -1.73 9.35 4.47
C VAL A 148 -1.55 9.83 5.89
N ALA A 149 -2.18 9.13 6.83
CA ALA A 149 -2.11 9.41 8.25
C ALA A 149 -1.82 8.12 9.04
N GLU A 150 -1.67 8.26 10.35
CA GLU A 150 -1.50 7.14 11.27
C GLU A 150 -2.81 6.78 11.97
N PHE A 151 -3.15 5.50 12.01
CA PHE A 151 -4.29 5.00 12.79
C PHE A 151 -4.02 3.62 13.41
N HIS A 152 -4.92 3.17 14.28
CA HIS A 152 -4.84 1.82 14.84
C HIS A 152 -4.85 0.75 13.75
N CYS A 153 -3.87 -0.14 13.79
CA CYS A 153 -3.76 -1.23 12.82
C CYS A 153 -4.97 -2.19 12.88
N ASN A 154 -5.73 -2.26 11.80
CA ASN A 154 -6.83 -3.17 11.55
C ASN A 154 -6.39 -4.29 10.59
N GLY A 155 -5.75 -3.93 9.46
CA GLY A 155 -5.13 -4.88 8.53
C GLY A 155 -6.11 -5.85 7.87
N THR A 156 -7.37 -5.46 7.73
CA THR A 156 -8.44 -6.24 7.05
C THR A 156 -8.74 -5.69 5.66
N LYS A 157 -9.36 -6.49 4.80
CA LYS A 157 -9.76 -6.07 3.45
C LYS A 157 -10.97 -5.11 3.39
N ALA A 158 -11.70 -4.96 4.51
CA ALA A 158 -12.79 -3.98 4.62
C ALA A 158 -12.25 -2.57 4.95
N ASP A 159 -10.99 -2.49 5.35
CA ASP A 159 -10.26 -1.28 5.70
C ASP A 159 -9.40 -0.79 4.51
N ASN A 160 -8.64 0.29 4.68
CA ASN A 160 -7.75 0.85 3.67
C ASN A 160 -6.27 0.85 4.09
N GLN A 161 -5.89 0.17 5.16
CA GLN A 161 -4.50 0.02 5.61
C GLN A 161 -3.70 -1.10 4.91
N LEU A 162 -4.27 -1.78 3.92
CA LEU A 162 -3.55 -2.81 3.16
C LEU A 162 -2.88 -2.24 1.92
N TRP A 163 -1.61 -2.59 1.76
CA TRP A 163 -0.73 -2.17 0.69
C TRP A 163 -0.09 -3.39 0.00
N TRP A 164 0.41 -3.18 -1.21
CA TRP A 164 1.18 -4.18 -1.94
C TRP A 164 2.33 -3.54 -2.72
N ILE A 165 3.40 -4.30 -2.94
CA ILE A 165 4.60 -3.85 -3.64
C ILE A 165 4.49 -4.22 -5.12
N ASP A 166 4.70 -3.23 -5.98
CA ASP A 166 4.76 -3.36 -7.43
C ASP A 166 6.11 -2.89 -7.95
N LYS A 167 6.95 -3.82 -8.43
CA LYS A 167 8.31 -3.52 -8.84
C LYS A 167 8.33 -2.85 -10.21
N GLN A 168 8.99 -1.70 -10.29
CA GLN A 168 9.13 -0.93 -11.52
C GLN A 168 10.41 -1.28 -12.29
N ALA A 169 10.45 -0.86 -13.56
CA ALA A 169 11.60 -1.09 -14.46
C ALA A 169 12.88 -0.38 -13.97
N SER A 170 12.75 0.71 -13.22
CA SER A 170 13.84 1.44 -12.56
C SER A 170 14.59 0.58 -11.53
N GLY A 171 13.92 -0.45 -10.99
CA GLY A 171 14.40 -1.25 -9.87
C GLY A 171 13.76 -0.87 -8.53
N TYR A 172 13.15 0.31 -8.43
CA TYR A 172 12.38 0.77 -7.28
C TYR A 172 10.95 0.21 -7.29
N TYR A 173 10.16 0.62 -6.30
CA TYR A 173 8.83 0.07 -6.06
C TYR A 173 7.77 1.16 -6.02
N TRP A 174 6.65 0.89 -6.70
CA TRP A 174 5.40 1.50 -6.31
C TRP A 174 4.85 0.74 -5.09
N ILE A 175 4.41 1.49 -4.09
CA ILE A 175 3.69 0.96 -2.92
C ILE A 175 2.22 1.32 -3.11
N ARG A 176 1.38 0.33 -3.39
CA ARG A 176 0.01 0.55 -3.85
C ARG A 176 -1.02 0.22 -2.79
N ASN A 177 -1.99 1.09 -2.60
CA ASN A 177 -3.09 0.85 -1.69
C ASN A 177 -4.07 -0.17 -2.29
N PHE A 178 -4.36 -1.24 -1.55
CA PHE A 178 -5.20 -2.34 -2.05
C PHE A 178 -6.66 -1.90 -2.30
N ALA A 179 -7.25 -1.19 -1.34
CA ALA A 179 -8.67 -0.80 -1.41
C ALA A 179 -8.92 0.35 -2.40
N SER A 180 -7.98 1.31 -2.50
CA SER A 180 -8.17 2.56 -3.23
C SER A 180 -7.81 2.47 -4.71
N ALA A 181 -8.38 1.48 -5.41
CA ALA A 181 -8.15 1.21 -6.83
C ALA A 181 -6.66 1.13 -7.22
N HIS A 182 -5.83 0.57 -6.33
CA HIS A 182 -4.38 0.37 -6.55
C HIS A 182 -3.57 1.64 -6.78
N LYS A 183 -4.04 2.79 -6.25
CA LYS A 183 -3.30 4.06 -6.23
C LYS A 183 -2.00 3.95 -5.45
N CYS A 184 -1.02 4.74 -5.84
CA CYS A 184 0.34 4.70 -5.32
C CYS A 184 0.52 5.66 -4.14
N LEU A 185 1.34 5.25 -3.16
CA LEU A 185 1.91 6.14 -2.15
C LEU A 185 2.75 7.20 -2.85
N ASN A 186 2.44 8.46 -2.57
CA ASN A 186 2.94 9.61 -3.31
C ASN A 186 3.38 10.71 -2.34
N VAL A 187 4.44 11.44 -2.70
CA VAL A 187 4.76 12.72 -2.06
C VAL A 187 3.85 13.79 -2.65
N LYS A 188 3.06 14.49 -1.83
CA LYS A 188 2.06 15.44 -2.34
C LYS A 188 2.71 16.58 -3.14
N GLY A 189 2.27 16.76 -4.38
CA GLY A 189 2.91 17.70 -5.31
C GLY A 189 3.97 16.96 -6.13
N GLN A 190 4.92 17.70 -6.71
CA GLN A 190 6.03 17.12 -7.45
C GLN A 190 7.34 17.74 -6.92
N ASN A 191 8.35 16.91 -6.67
CA ASN A 191 9.61 17.24 -6.01
C ASN A 191 9.39 17.99 -4.68
N GLY A 192 8.53 17.43 -3.82
CA GLY A 192 8.23 18.02 -2.52
C GLY A 192 9.50 18.23 -1.68
N GLY A 193 9.49 19.26 -0.83
CA GLY A 193 10.55 19.48 0.17
C GLY A 193 10.36 18.64 1.44
N THR A 194 11.22 18.81 2.43
CA THR A 194 11.04 18.25 3.77
C THR A 194 9.68 18.66 4.35
N GLU A 195 9.08 17.76 5.13
CA GLU A 195 7.76 17.87 5.76
C GLU A 195 6.59 17.93 4.77
N THR A 196 6.83 17.62 3.49
CA THR A 196 5.74 17.49 2.51
C THR A 196 4.88 16.27 2.86
N PRO A 197 3.56 16.42 3.06
CA PRO A 197 2.67 15.30 3.36
C PRO A 197 2.67 14.24 2.26
N LEU A 198 2.49 12.98 2.64
CA LEU A 198 2.20 11.92 1.70
C LEU A 198 0.70 11.85 1.41
N ASN A 199 0.36 11.40 0.20
CA ASN A 199 -1.01 11.12 -0.22
C ASN A 199 -1.06 9.88 -1.12
N ILE A 200 -2.24 9.50 -1.56
CA ILE A 200 -2.40 8.53 -2.66
C ILE A 200 -2.70 9.22 -3.98
N ALA A 201 -2.07 8.74 -5.05
CA ALA A 201 -2.23 9.28 -6.40
C ALA A 201 -2.33 8.18 -7.46
N THR A 202 -2.83 8.54 -8.64
CA THR A 202 -2.71 7.67 -9.81
C THR A 202 -1.23 7.41 -10.10
N CYS A 203 -0.90 6.14 -10.28
CA CYS A 203 0.48 5.69 -10.43
C CYS A 203 1.13 6.22 -11.72
N THR A 204 2.30 6.83 -11.61
CA THR A 204 3.13 7.31 -12.72
C THR A 204 4.62 7.21 -12.37
N ASN A 205 5.47 7.04 -13.39
CA ASN A 205 6.93 7.00 -13.27
C ASN A 205 7.58 8.38 -13.50
N THR A 206 6.78 9.44 -13.63
CA THR A 206 7.25 10.82 -13.84
C THR A 206 7.08 11.70 -12.61
N ASP A 207 6.65 11.11 -11.49
CA ASP A 207 6.34 11.78 -10.22
C ASP A 207 7.04 11.06 -9.05
N ASP A 208 6.88 11.58 -7.84
CA ASP A 208 7.57 11.13 -6.63
C ASP A 208 6.91 9.88 -5.99
N GLN A 209 6.74 8.82 -6.77
CA GLN A 209 5.95 7.63 -6.39
C GLN A 209 6.75 6.34 -6.30
N GLU A 210 8.02 6.38 -6.68
CA GLU A 210 8.92 5.24 -6.56
C GLU A 210 9.66 5.29 -5.22
N TRP A 211 9.71 4.14 -4.54
CA TRP A 211 10.28 4.00 -3.20
C TRP A 211 11.34 2.90 -3.18
N ASP A 212 12.42 3.16 -2.47
CA ASP A 212 13.44 2.21 -2.07
C ASP A 212 13.14 1.71 -0.66
N ILE A 213 13.28 0.40 -0.46
CA ILE A 213 13.03 -0.25 0.84
C ILE A 213 14.38 -0.51 1.49
N VAL A 214 14.83 0.48 2.27
CA VAL A 214 16.17 0.51 2.84
C VAL A 214 16.14 -0.22 4.18
N ARG A 215 16.88 -1.33 4.25
CA ARG A 215 17.15 -2.04 5.51
C ARG A 215 18.36 -1.37 6.18
N PRO A 216 18.33 -1.13 7.50
CA PRO A 216 19.48 -0.63 8.22
C PRO A 216 20.65 -1.60 8.02
N SER A 217 21.84 -1.02 7.92
CA SER A 217 23.10 -1.74 7.87
C SER A 217 23.13 -2.72 9.04
N LYS A 218 23.45 -3.99 8.77
CA LYS A 218 23.83 -4.89 9.86
C LYS A 218 25.27 -4.53 10.21
N ASP A 219 25.50 -4.10 11.44
CA ASP A 219 26.83 -4.12 12.04
C ASP A 219 27.40 -5.55 12.09
#